data_AF-A0A7X6GZK3-F1
#
_entry.id   AF-A0A7X6GZK3-F1
#
_cell.length_a   1.000
_cell.length_b   1.000
_cell.length_c   1.000
_cell.angle_alpha   90.00
_cell.angle_beta   90.00
_cell.angle_gamma   90.00
#
_symmetry.space_group_name_H-M   'P 1'
#
loop_
_entity.id
_entity.type
_entity.pdbx_description
1 polymer ?
#
loop_
_entity_poly.entity_id
_entity_poly.type
_entity_poly.pdbx_seq_one_letter_code
_entity_poly.pdbx_strand_id
1 'polypeptide(L)'
;MPDPLRLVAAAAALALAPGPAPAQTCAAPPYAGVDDPVLSAALATLARYPSLDAALRQVGPDLCRVDGVFGAMGYFEPAANRVVVDAALDPGLQRAVLFHELRHVDQFARGVCPDLSLAMQAYARATWALEADAATISLIIAWDLRAGGDPAPWDALAALPRYAAMTDAFAAQMEAGAGLPDAGAAAFTSWYANAERLRDYYIAGCSTYLDEQDRTRLLPQYGGIGGAYFARLCVLPDGSGYPCAEPPLD
;
A
#
# COMPACT_ATOMS: atom_id res chain seq x y z
N MET A 1 4.69 61.44 43.63
CA MET A 1 4.66 60.90 42.26
C MET A 1 4.52 59.39 42.39
N PRO A 2 3.35 58.82 42.08
CA PRO A 2 3.07 57.40 42.32
C PRO A 2 3.54 56.51 41.16
N ASP A 3 4.10 55.35 41.52
CA ASP A 3 4.59 54.30 40.62
C ASP A 3 3.49 53.71 39.73
N PRO A 4 3.73 53.47 38.43
CA PRO A 4 2.77 52.81 37.57
C PRO A 4 2.86 51.27 37.72
N LEU A 5 1.74 50.71 38.19
CA LEU A 5 1.18 49.39 37.89
C LEU A 5 2.07 48.40 37.10
N ARG A 6 2.56 47.36 37.81
CA ARG A 6 2.86 46.06 37.19
C ARG A 6 1.57 45.25 37.08
N LEU A 7 0.99 45.21 35.89
CA LEU A 7 -0.02 44.22 35.53
C LEU A 7 0.68 42.84 35.44
N VAL A 8 0.41 41.95 36.38
CA VAL A 8 0.74 40.53 36.24
C VAL A 8 -0.41 39.90 35.47
N ALA A 9 -0.24 39.71 34.16
CA ALA A 9 -1.13 38.89 33.36
C ALA A 9 -0.90 37.42 33.76
N ALA A 10 -1.82 36.84 34.51
CA ALA A 10 -1.88 35.41 34.71
C ALA A 10 -2.28 34.76 33.38
N ALA A 11 -1.31 34.23 32.64
CA ALA A 11 -1.55 33.35 31.52
C ALA A 11 -2.11 32.04 32.08
N ALA A 12 -3.44 31.89 32.03
CA ALA A 12 -4.07 30.60 32.23
C ALA A 12 -3.63 29.67 31.09
N ALA A 13 -2.70 28.77 31.39
CA ALA A 13 -2.39 27.66 30.52
C ALA A 13 -3.65 26.79 30.40
N LEU A 14 -4.35 26.91 29.27
CA LEU A 14 -5.33 25.89 28.87
C LEU A 14 -4.53 24.60 28.68
N ALA A 15 -4.60 23.71 29.67
CA ALA A 15 -4.21 22.33 29.50
C ALA A 15 -5.18 21.73 28.47
N LEU A 16 -4.75 21.64 27.22
CA LEU A 16 -5.38 20.79 26.22
C LEU A 16 -5.28 19.37 26.76
N ALA A 17 -6.40 18.84 27.27
CA ALA A 17 -6.50 17.43 27.57
C ALA A 17 -6.24 16.67 26.26
N PRO A 18 -5.37 15.64 26.25
CA PRO A 18 -5.22 14.80 25.08
C PRO A 18 -6.60 14.26 24.70
N GLY A 19 -6.98 14.45 23.44
CA GLY A 19 -8.21 13.87 22.90
C GLY A 19 -8.19 12.35 23.07
N PRO A 20 -9.37 11.69 23.05
CA PRO A 20 -9.41 10.23 23.04
C PRO A 20 -8.56 9.70 21.89
N ALA A 21 -7.77 8.67 22.15
CA ALA A 21 -7.04 7.96 21.11
C ALA A 21 -8.05 7.45 20.06
N PRO A 22 -7.73 7.49 18.75
CA PRO A 22 -8.61 6.97 17.72
C PRO A 22 -8.98 5.53 18.03
N ALA A 23 -10.22 5.14 17.73
CA ALA A 23 -10.64 3.76 17.93
C ALA A 23 -9.79 2.88 17.00
N GLN A 24 -9.23 1.82 17.56
CA GLN A 24 -8.36 0.89 16.85
C GLN A 24 -8.82 -0.53 17.12
N THR A 25 -8.99 -1.30 16.06
CA THR A 25 -9.25 -2.73 16.11
C THR A 25 -8.10 -3.44 15.41
N CYS A 26 -7.39 -4.31 16.12
CA CYS A 26 -6.28 -5.08 15.55
C CYS A 26 -6.47 -6.58 15.73
N ALA A 27 -5.94 -7.33 14.78
CA ALA A 27 -5.71 -8.76 14.87
C ALA A 27 -4.21 -9.05 14.81
N ALA A 28 -3.71 -9.80 15.79
CA ALA A 28 -2.33 -10.26 15.84
C ALA A 28 -2.21 -11.72 15.39
N PRO A 29 -1.04 -12.18 14.92
CA PRO A 29 -0.79 -13.61 14.69
C PRO A 29 -1.12 -14.44 15.95
N PRO A 30 -1.66 -15.66 15.81
CA PRO A 30 -1.87 -16.41 14.57
C PRO A 30 -3.19 -16.09 13.83
N TYR A 31 -3.83 -14.96 14.13
CA TYR A 31 -5.12 -14.53 13.56
C TYR A 31 -6.27 -15.53 13.77
N ALA A 32 -6.20 -16.33 14.83
CA ALA A 32 -7.26 -17.24 15.20
C ALA A 32 -8.40 -16.47 15.91
N GLY A 33 -9.65 -16.70 15.48
CA GLY A 33 -10.82 -16.11 16.14
C GLY A 33 -10.95 -14.59 15.97
N VAL A 34 -10.57 -14.06 14.80
CA VAL A 34 -10.75 -12.64 14.48
C VAL A 34 -12.24 -12.33 14.34
N ASP A 35 -12.78 -11.56 15.30
CA ASP A 35 -14.19 -11.16 15.36
C ASP A 35 -14.53 -9.95 14.47
N ASP A 36 -13.50 -9.26 13.94
CA ASP A 36 -13.69 -8.16 13.01
C ASP A 36 -14.13 -8.70 11.62
N PRO A 37 -15.29 -8.30 11.10
CA PRO A 37 -15.83 -8.89 9.86
C PRO A 37 -15.01 -8.54 8.61
N VAL A 38 -14.36 -7.37 8.58
CA VAL A 38 -13.52 -6.96 7.45
C VAL A 38 -12.24 -7.79 7.43
N LEU A 39 -11.56 -7.88 8.59
CA LEU A 39 -10.33 -8.65 8.72
C LEU A 39 -10.59 -10.15 8.53
N SER A 40 -11.67 -10.68 9.11
CA SER A 40 -12.05 -12.10 8.98
C SER A 40 -12.35 -12.48 7.53
N ALA A 41 -13.12 -11.66 6.79
CA ALA A 41 -13.40 -11.89 5.38
C ALA A 41 -12.15 -11.80 4.49
N ALA A 42 -11.25 -10.85 4.78
CA ALA A 42 -9.98 -10.75 4.07
C ALA A 42 -9.09 -11.97 4.32
N LEU A 43 -8.92 -12.39 5.59
CA LEU A 43 -8.14 -13.56 5.97
C LEU A 43 -8.66 -14.85 5.29
N ALA A 44 -9.98 -15.02 5.21
CA ALA A 44 -10.59 -16.14 4.50
C ALA A 44 -10.27 -16.14 3.00
N THR A 45 -10.18 -14.95 2.39
CA THR A 45 -9.81 -14.78 0.98
C THR A 45 -8.34 -15.17 0.72
N LEU A 46 -7.43 -14.78 1.62
CA LEU A 46 -5.99 -14.99 1.46
C LEU A 46 -5.59 -16.46 1.39
N ALA A 47 -6.37 -17.36 1.99
CA ALA A 47 -6.12 -18.80 1.91
C ALA A 47 -6.10 -19.34 0.46
N ARG A 48 -6.65 -18.60 -0.51
CA ARG A 48 -6.62 -18.94 -1.95
C ARG A 48 -5.37 -18.43 -2.68
N TYR A 49 -4.56 -17.60 -2.04
CA TYR A 49 -3.42 -16.90 -2.63
C TYR A 49 -2.14 -17.28 -1.88
N PRO A 50 -1.46 -18.38 -2.29
CA PRO A 50 -0.39 -19.00 -1.50
C PRO A 50 0.76 -18.05 -1.14
N SER A 51 1.20 -17.16 -2.04
CA SER A 51 2.30 -16.24 -1.71
C SER A 51 1.90 -15.25 -0.62
N LEU A 52 0.68 -14.72 -0.67
CA LEU A 52 0.19 -13.75 0.32
C LEU A 52 -0.08 -14.40 1.67
N ASP A 53 -0.67 -15.60 1.69
CA ASP A 53 -0.87 -16.37 2.92
C ASP A 53 0.48 -16.77 3.55
N ALA A 54 1.45 -17.20 2.73
CA ALA A 54 2.79 -17.51 3.21
C ALA A 54 3.49 -16.27 3.78
N ALA A 55 3.43 -15.14 3.08
CA ALA A 55 4.02 -13.88 3.55
C ALA A 55 3.36 -13.40 4.86
N LEU A 56 2.03 -13.43 4.94
CA LEU A 56 1.29 -13.09 6.15
C LEU A 56 1.73 -13.94 7.34
N ARG A 57 1.90 -15.26 7.15
CA ARG A 57 2.31 -16.18 8.22
C ARG A 57 3.80 -16.06 8.57
N GLN A 58 4.66 -15.80 7.59
CA GLN A 58 6.10 -15.68 7.78
C GLN A 58 6.47 -14.37 8.48
N VAL A 59 5.90 -13.26 8.03
CA VAL A 59 6.18 -11.91 8.56
C VAL A 59 5.36 -11.66 9.83
N GLY A 60 4.12 -12.15 9.86
CA GLY A 60 3.22 -12.05 11.02
C GLY A 60 2.97 -10.62 11.50
N PRO A 61 2.57 -9.66 10.63
CA PRO A 61 2.29 -8.29 11.08
C PRO A 61 0.99 -8.20 11.88
N ASP A 62 0.86 -7.19 12.75
CA ASP A 62 -0.45 -6.81 13.28
C ASP A 62 -1.32 -6.24 12.14
N LEU A 63 -2.57 -6.68 12.03
CA LEU A 63 -3.54 -6.15 11.06
C LEU A 63 -4.50 -5.22 11.79
N CYS A 64 -4.41 -3.92 11.53
CA CYS A 64 -5.11 -2.90 12.27
C CYS A 64 -6.03 -2.06 11.38
N ARG A 65 -7.24 -1.80 11.89
CA ARG A 65 -8.15 -0.78 11.39
C ARG A 65 -8.14 0.38 12.37
N VAL A 66 -7.84 1.58 11.88
CA VAL A 66 -7.73 2.79 12.71
C VAL A 66 -8.55 3.92 12.11
N ASP A 67 -9.19 4.72 12.95
CA ASP A 67 -9.83 5.95 12.49
C ASP A 67 -8.78 7.01 12.12
N GLY A 68 -8.95 7.65 10.95
CA GLY A 68 -8.22 8.88 10.61
C GLY A 68 -6.80 8.63 10.11
N VAL A 69 -6.65 7.78 9.09
CA VAL A 69 -5.37 7.67 8.36
C VAL A 69 -5.22 8.93 7.51
N PHE A 70 -4.19 9.74 7.79
CA PHE A 70 -3.96 10.98 7.05
C PHE A 70 -3.17 10.72 5.77
N GLY A 71 -3.71 11.19 4.63
CA GLY A 71 -2.99 11.20 3.35
C GLY A 71 -2.87 9.86 2.64
N ALA A 72 -3.41 8.77 3.21
CA ALA A 72 -3.43 7.43 2.63
C ALA A 72 -4.72 6.69 3.00
N MET A 73 -4.99 5.57 2.33
CA MET A 73 -6.10 4.67 2.67
C MET A 73 -5.67 3.51 3.58
N GLY A 74 -4.38 3.24 3.60
CA GLY A 74 -3.71 2.22 4.40
C GLY A 74 -2.19 2.32 4.20
N TYR A 75 -1.44 1.56 4.98
CA TYR A 75 0.00 1.41 4.84
C TYR A 75 0.50 0.14 5.55
N PHE A 76 1.56 -0.46 5.02
CA PHE A 76 2.42 -1.38 5.75
C PHE A 76 3.63 -0.64 6.31
N GLU A 77 3.89 -0.79 7.61
CA GLU A 77 5.06 -0.24 8.29
C GLU A 77 5.99 -1.36 8.77
N PRO A 78 7.12 -1.62 8.05
CA PRO A 78 8.02 -2.72 8.38
C PRO A 78 8.66 -2.61 9.77
N ALA A 79 8.97 -1.39 10.22
CA ALA A 79 9.65 -1.17 11.51
C ALA A 79 8.78 -1.56 12.72
N ALA A 80 7.48 -1.30 12.64
CA ALA A 80 6.50 -1.67 13.65
C ALA A 80 5.83 -3.02 13.36
N ASN A 81 6.17 -3.65 12.23
CA ASN A 81 5.55 -4.87 11.71
C ASN A 81 4.01 -4.82 11.77
N ARG A 82 3.42 -3.78 11.17
CA ARG A 82 1.97 -3.57 11.17
C ARG A 82 1.45 -3.18 9.79
N VAL A 83 0.27 -3.71 9.46
CA VAL A 83 -0.57 -3.26 8.36
C VAL A 83 -1.71 -2.44 8.96
N VAL A 84 -1.91 -1.24 8.43
CA VAL A 84 -2.93 -0.31 8.89
C VAL A 84 -3.86 0.03 7.74
N VAL A 85 -5.17 0.00 7.98
CA VAL A 85 -6.21 0.41 7.03
C VAL A 85 -7.12 1.44 7.70
N ASP A 86 -7.54 2.45 6.94
CA ASP A 86 -8.49 3.45 7.46
C ASP A 86 -9.87 2.82 7.70
N ALA A 87 -10.29 2.84 8.96
CA ALA A 87 -11.57 2.29 9.40
C ALA A 87 -12.77 3.06 8.82
N ALA A 88 -12.58 4.30 8.37
CA ALA A 88 -13.63 5.16 7.82
C ALA A 88 -14.00 4.84 6.36
N LEU A 89 -13.23 3.98 5.67
CA LEU A 89 -13.51 3.62 4.28
C LEU A 89 -14.72 2.66 4.18
N ASP A 90 -15.29 2.54 2.99
CA ASP A 90 -16.26 1.47 2.71
C ASP A 90 -15.65 0.08 2.99
N PRO A 91 -16.38 -0.90 3.58
CA PRO A 91 -15.84 -2.22 3.88
C PRO A 91 -15.27 -2.99 2.67
N GLY A 92 -15.83 -2.82 1.47
CA GLY A 92 -15.27 -3.36 0.24
C GLY A 92 -13.91 -2.74 -0.07
N LEU A 93 -13.81 -1.42 0.06
CA LEU A 93 -12.55 -0.69 -0.12
C LEU A 93 -11.51 -1.05 0.96
N GLN A 94 -11.91 -1.22 2.22
CA GLN A 94 -11.00 -1.64 3.29
C GLN A 94 -10.34 -2.99 2.97
N ARG A 95 -11.11 -3.95 2.43
CA ARG A 95 -10.57 -5.24 2.00
C ARG A 95 -9.62 -5.09 0.81
N ALA A 96 -9.99 -4.29 -0.20
CA ALA A 96 -9.12 -4.03 -1.35
C ALA A 96 -7.78 -3.38 -0.94
N VAL A 97 -7.81 -2.40 -0.03
CA VAL A 97 -6.61 -1.78 0.53
C VAL A 97 -5.80 -2.78 1.35
N LEU A 98 -6.46 -3.62 2.17
CA LEU A 98 -5.75 -4.66 2.91
C LEU A 98 -5.01 -5.64 1.98
N PHE A 99 -5.60 -6.02 0.84
CA PHE A 99 -4.91 -6.85 -0.15
C PHE A 99 -3.71 -6.14 -0.79
N HIS A 100 -3.80 -4.84 -1.04
CA HIS A 100 -2.68 -4.00 -1.48
C HIS A 100 -1.55 -4.01 -0.44
N GLU A 101 -1.85 -3.73 0.82
CA GLU A 101 -0.83 -3.69 1.88
C GLU A 101 -0.21 -5.06 2.16
N LEU A 102 -1.00 -6.14 2.05
CA LEU A 102 -0.48 -7.50 2.16
C LEU A 102 0.43 -7.88 0.99
N ARG A 103 0.26 -7.27 -0.18
CA ARG A 103 1.24 -7.40 -1.25
C ARG A 103 2.56 -6.72 -0.87
N HIS A 104 2.55 -5.60 -0.15
CA HIS A 104 3.78 -5.03 0.40
C HIS A 104 4.45 -5.94 1.43
N VAL A 105 3.68 -6.67 2.23
CA VAL A 105 4.22 -7.72 3.14
C VAL A 105 4.91 -8.83 2.36
N ASP A 106 4.32 -9.30 1.26
CA ASP A 106 4.93 -10.30 0.37
C ASP A 106 6.20 -9.77 -0.33
N GLN A 107 6.14 -8.56 -0.88
CA GLN A 107 7.32 -7.90 -1.47
C GLN A 107 8.45 -7.75 -0.44
N PHE A 108 8.13 -7.43 0.81
CA PHE A 108 9.09 -7.35 1.91
C PHE A 108 9.68 -8.72 2.26
N ALA A 109 8.85 -9.75 2.41
CA ALA A 109 9.29 -11.12 2.68
C ALA A 109 10.24 -11.66 1.61
N ARG A 110 10.07 -11.21 0.36
CA ARG A 110 10.87 -11.59 -0.81
C ARG A 110 12.09 -10.69 -1.04
N GLY A 111 12.29 -9.65 -0.23
CA GLY A 111 13.41 -8.72 -0.34
C GLY A 111 13.39 -7.88 -1.61
N VAL A 112 12.20 -7.47 -2.08
CA VAL A 112 12.02 -6.69 -3.32
C VAL A 112 11.94 -5.19 -3.06
N CYS A 113 11.95 -4.74 -1.80
CA CYS A 113 11.96 -3.32 -1.46
C CYS A 113 13.17 -2.58 -2.08
N PRO A 114 13.05 -1.30 -2.42
CA PRO A 114 14.13 -0.55 -3.05
C PRO A 114 15.27 -0.38 -2.06
N ASP A 115 16.50 -0.58 -2.53
CA ASP A 115 17.69 -0.48 -1.70
C ASP A 115 18.37 0.89 -1.83
N LEU A 116 19.01 1.36 -0.77
CA LEU A 116 19.70 2.66 -0.72
C LEU A 116 20.98 2.69 -1.60
N SER A 117 21.39 1.57 -2.20
CA SER A 117 22.42 1.59 -3.24
C SER A 117 21.96 2.22 -4.56
N LEU A 118 20.65 2.40 -4.75
CA LEU A 118 20.09 3.07 -5.92
C LEU A 118 20.31 4.58 -5.84
N ALA A 119 20.54 5.21 -7.00
CA ALA A 119 20.40 6.65 -7.10
C ALA A 119 18.97 7.05 -6.70
N MET A 120 18.80 8.19 -6.04
CA MET A 120 17.47 8.66 -5.56
C MET A 120 16.36 8.59 -6.63
N GLN A 121 16.65 8.97 -7.87
CA GLN A 121 15.68 8.86 -8.97
C GLN A 121 15.33 7.39 -9.28
N ALA A 122 16.31 6.49 -9.26
CA ALA A 122 16.09 5.06 -9.43
C ALA A 122 15.34 4.45 -8.24
N TYR A 123 15.59 4.93 -7.02
CA TYR A 123 14.83 4.55 -5.84
C TYR A 123 13.35 4.94 -5.99
N ALA A 124 13.05 6.19 -6.37
CA ALA A 124 11.68 6.65 -6.59
C ALA A 124 10.95 5.84 -7.69
N ARG A 125 11.64 5.52 -8.80
CA ARG A 125 11.10 4.67 -9.87
C ARG A 125 10.86 3.23 -9.43
N ALA A 126 11.72 2.70 -8.55
CA ALA A 126 11.53 1.38 -7.95
C ALA A 126 10.31 1.37 -7.01
N THR A 127 10.09 2.45 -6.26
CA THR A 127 8.85 2.66 -5.47
C THR A 127 7.61 2.67 -6.35
N TRP A 128 7.61 3.41 -7.47
CA TRP A 128 6.48 3.38 -8.41
C TRP A 128 6.12 1.97 -8.87
N ALA A 129 7.13 1.16 -9.20
CA ALA A 129 6.91 -0.21 -9.62
C ALA A 129 6.28 -1.07 -8.51
N LEU A 130 6.72 -0.91 -7.25
CA LEU A 130 6.15 -1.64 -6.11
C LEU A 130 4.67 -1.31 -5.89
N GLU A 131 4.32 -0.04 -5.99
CA GLU A 131 2.95 0.45 -5.82
C GLU A 131 2.05 0.03 -6.98
N ALA A 132 2.57 0.04 -8.21
CA ALA A 132 1.86 -0.48 -9.38
C ALA A 132 1.60 -1.99 -9.28
N ASP A 133 2.56 -2.78 -8.80
CA ASP A 133 2.39 -4.21 -8.53
C ASP A 133 1.38 -4.46 -7.40
N ALA A 134 1.48 -3.75 -6.27
CA ALA A 134 0.54 -3.89 -5.15
C ALA A 134 -0.91 -3.57 -5.56
N ALA A 135 -1.11 -2.48 -6.32
CA ALA A 135 -2.42 -2.12 -6.85
C ALA A 135 -2.93 -3.16 -7.86
N THR A 136 -2.05 -3.72 -8.68
CA THR A 136 -2.39 -4.79 -9.64
C THR A 136 -2.85 -6.06 -8.93
N ILE A 137 -2.14 -6.50 -7.88
CA ILE A 137 -2.53 -7.66 -7.09
C ILE A 137 -3.87 -7.42 -6.39
N SER A 138 -4.11 -6.23 -5.86
CA SER A 138 -5.42 -5.86 -5.29
C SER A 138 -6.57 -6.02 -6.31
N LEU A 139 -6.36 -5.57 -7.56
CA LEU A 139 -7.35 -5.73 -8.64
C LEU A 139 -7.60 -7.18 -9.03
N ILE A 140 -6.55 -8.01 -9.11
CA ILE A 140 -6.68 -9.44 -9.39
C ILE A 140 -7.57 -10.11 -8.35
N ILE A 141 -7.33 -9.83 -7.07
CA ILE A 141 -8.09 -10.42 -5.98
C ILE A 141 -9.54 -9.92 -5.99
N ALA A 142 -9.73 -8.62 -6.21
CA ALA A 142 -11.06 -8.02 -6.31
C ALA A 142 -11.88 -8.59 -7.49
N TRP A 143 -11.24 -8.83 -8.64
CA TRP A 143 -11.89 -9.44 -9.80
C TRP A 143 -12.32 -10.88 -9.53
N ASP A 144 -11.45 -11.68 -8.91
CA ASP A 144 -11.77 -13.07 -8.55
C ASP A 144 -12.89 -13.15 -7.50
N LEU A 145 -12.90 -12.25 -6.52
CA LEU A 145 -14.01 -12.12 -5.57
C LEU A 145 -15.33 -11.75 -6.27
N ARG A 146 -15.29 -10.81 -7.22
CA ARG A 146 -16.46 -10.46 -8.04
C ARG A 146 -17.00 -11.67 -8.82
N ALA A 147 -16.12 -12.44 -9.45
CA ALA A 147 -16.50 -13.68 -10.15
C ALA A 147 -17.07 -14.73 -9.18
N GLY A 148 -16.61 -14.74 -7.93
CA GLY A 148 -17.10 -15.59 -6.84
C GLY A 148 -18.36 -15.10 -6.13
N GLY A 149 -18.98 -13.99 -6.56
CA GLY A 149 -20.23 -13.47 -5.99
C GLY A 149 -20.07 -12.42 -4.88
N ASP A 150 -18.85 -11.94 -4.63
CA ASP A 150 -18.55 -10.85 -3.70
C ASP A 150 -17.96 -9.65 -4.47
N PRO A 151 -18.80 -8.82 -5.13
CA PRO A 151 -18.34 -7.75 -6.00
C PRO A 151 -17.83 -6.52 -5.23
N ALA A 152 -18.06 -6.44 -3.92
CA ALA A 152 -17.87 -5.20 -3.16
C ALA A 152 -16.44 -4.61 -3.25
N PRO A 153 -15.34 -5.40 -3.17
CA PRO A 153 -13.99 -4.83 -3.34
C PRO A 153 -13.74 -4.30 -4.75
N TRP A 154 -14.25 -4.97 -5.78
CA TRP A 154 -14.12 -4.52 -7.17
C TRP A 154 -14.89 -3.24 -7.41
N ASP A 155 -16.16 -3.21 -7.02
CA ASP A 155 -17.04 -2.05 -7.21
C ASP A 155 -16.49 -0.82 -6.47
N ALA A 156 -15.94 -1.01 -5.27
CA ALA A 156 -15.31 0.05 -4.51
C ALA A 156 -14.05 0.62 -5.20
N LEU A 157 -13.18 -0.24 -5.76
CA LEU A 157 -12.03 0.22 -6.53
C LEU A 157 -12.46 0.94 -7.82
N ALA A 158 -13.42 0.39 -8.55
CA ALA A 158 -13.91 0.99 -9.81
C ALA A 158 -14.57 2.36 -9.60
N ALA A 159 -15.21 2.58 -8.44
CA ALA A 159 -15.80 3.86 -8.09
C ALA A 159 -14.77 4.94 -7.70
N LEU A 160 -13.52 4.56 -7.39
CA LEU A 160 -12.48 5.52 -7.01
C LEU A 160 -11.82 6.13 -8.26
N PRO A 161 -11.82 7.47 -8.42
CA PRO A 161 -11.22 8.12 -9.60
C PRO A 161 -9.76 7.75 -9.85
N ARG A 162 -8.98 7.51 -8.78
CA ARG A 162 -7.58 7.08 -8.90
C ARG A 162 -7.40 5.62 -9.33
N TYR A 163 -8.42 4.77 -9.23
CA TYR A 163 -8.35 3.38 -9.69
C TYR A 163 -9.07 3.13 -11.01
N ALA A 164 -10.00 4.01 -11.40
CA ALA A 164 -10.86 3.87 -12.58
C ALA A 164 -10.12 3.42 -13.86
N ALA A 165 -9.04 4.10 -14.25
CA ALA A 165 -8.28 3.73 -15.45
C ALA A 165 -7.61 2.34 -15.35
N MET A 166 -7.23 1.92 -14.14
CA MET A 166 -6.64 0.61 -13.92
C MET A 166 -7.71 -0.49 -13.94
N THR A 167 -8.86 -0.24 -13.30
CA THR A 167 -9.99 -1.18 -13.32
C THR A 167 -10.51 -1.39 -14.74
N ASP A 168 -10.61 -0.32 -15.53
CA ASP A 168 -11.05 -0.38 -16.93
C ASP A 168 -10.06 -1.20 -17.79
N ALA A 169 -8.76 -0.91 -17.66
CA ALA A 169 -7.72 -1.63 -18.40
C ALA A 169 -7.67 -3.12 -18.04
N PHE A 170 -7.79 -3.45 -16.74
CA PHE A 170 -7.82 -4.83 -16.27
C PHE A 170 -9.06 -5.57 -16.78
N ALA A 171 -10.25 -4.98 -16.61
CA ALA A 171 -11.52 -5.58 -17.02
C ALA A 171 -11.55 -5.85 -18.53
N ALA A 172 -11.07 -4.90 -19.34
CA ALA A 172 -11.03 -5.06 -20.80
C ALA A 172 -10.23 -6.30 -21.24
N GLN A 173 -9.10 -6.61 -20.58
CA GLN A 173 -8.30 -7.80 -20.89
C GLN A 173 -9.00 -9.09 -20.44
N MET A 174 -9.61 -9.09 -19.26
CA MET A 174 -10.33 -10.25 -18.75
C MET A 174 -11.57 -10.56 -19.60
N GLU A 175 -12.33 -9.54 -20.00
CA GLU A 175 -13.52 -9.67 -20.85
C GLU A 175 -13.17 -10.09 -22.28
N ALA A 176 -11.99 -9.70 -22.77
CA ALA A 176 -11.45 -10.18 -24.05
C ALA A 176 -10.90 -11.63 -24.00
N GLY A 177 -10.82 -12.24 -22.81
CA GLY A 177 -10.34 -13.61 -22.63
C GLY A 177 -8.82 -13.76 -22.66
N ALA A 178 -8.05 -12.68 -22.50
CA ALA A 178 -6.58 -12.70 -22.50
C ALA A 178 -5.99 -13.38 -21.24
N GLY A 179 -6.76 -13.40 -20.15
CA GLY A 179 -6.38 -14.05 -18.89
C GLY A 179 -5.58 -13.14 -17.95
N LEU A 180 -5.24 -13.68 -16.77
CA LEU A 180 -4.67 -12.91 -15.67
C LEU A 180 -3.32 -12.22 -15.99
N PRO A 181 -2.35 -12.85 -16.68
CA PRO A 181 -1.07 -12.19 -16.96
C PRO A 181 -1.21 -10.92 -17.80
N ASP A 182 -2.04 -10.96 -18.85
CA ASP A 182 -2.27 -9.81 -19.73
C ASP A 182 -3.09 -8.73 -19.05
N ALA A 183 -4.11 -9.11 -18.26
CA ALA A 183 -4.87 -8.17 -17.44
C ALA A 183 -4.01 -7.49 -16.37
N GLY A 184 -3.13 -8.24 -15.71
CA GLY A 184 -2.16 -7.72 -14.75
C GLY A 184 -1.18 -6.74 -15.38
N ALA A 185 -0.64 -7.08 -16.55
CA ALA A 185 0.23 -6.19 -17.31
C ALA A 185 -0.47 -4.87 -17.68
N ALA A 186 -1.72 -4.94 -18.16
CA ALA A 186 -2.51 -3.76 -18.52
C ALA A 186 -2.81 -2.87 -17.31
N ALA A 187 -3.17 -3.45 -16.16
CA ALA A 187 -3.38 -2.70 -14.93
C ALA A 187 -2.09 -2.02 -14.45
N PHE A 188 -0.98 -2.76 -14.44
CA PHE A 188 0.33 -2.27 -14.05
C PHE A 188 0.74 -1.06 -14.90
N THR A 189 0.63 -1.17 -16.23
CA THR A 189 0.92 -0.05 -17.14
C THR A 189 -0.03 1.13 -16.92
N SER A 190 -1.32 0.88 -16.72
CA SER A 190 -2.33 1.93 -16.49
C SER A 190 -2.07 2.73 -15.20
N TRP A 191 -1.45 2.11 -14.18
CA TRP A 191 -1.06 2.81 -12.96
C TRP A 191 -0.14 4.02 -13.24
N TYR A 192 0.76 3.90 -14.23
CA TYR A 192 1.70 4.95 -14.62
C TYR A 192 1.05 6.10 -15.42
N ALA A 193 -0.17 5.94 -15.92
CA ALA A 193 -0.83 6.96 -16.73
C ALA A 193 -1.28 8.19 -15.90
N ASN A 194 -1.17 8.14 -14.57
CA ASN A 194 -1.58 9.23 -13.69
C ASN A 194 -0.36 10.07 -13.25
N ALA A 195 -0.14 11.19 -13.93
CA ALA A 195 1.02 12.07 -13.67
C ALA A 195 1.03 12.69 -12.26
N GLU A 196 -0.14 12.99 -11.69
CA GLU A 196 -0.25 13.51 -10.31
C GLU A 196 0.25 12.46 -9.30
N ARG A 197 -0.19 11.22 -9.45
CA ARG A 197 0.29 10.09 -8.65
C ARG A 197 1.79 9.90 -8.78
N LEU A 198 2.32 9.89 -10.01
CA LEU A 198 3.77 9.76 -10.21
C LEU A 198 4.54 10.85 -9.47
N ARG A 199 4.06 12.10 -9.54
CA ARG A 199 4.65 13.23 -8.82
C ARG A 199 4.59 13.05 -7.31
N ASP A 200 3.44 12.67 -6.77
CA ASP A 200 3.25 12.49 -5.32
C ASP A 200 4.18 11.40 -4.79
N TYR A 201 4.22 10.24 -5.45
CA TYR A 201 5.13 9.16 -5.06
C TYR A 201 6.60 9.48 -5.32
N TYR A 202 6.92 10.34 -6.29
CA TYR A 202 8.30 10.81 -6.47
C TYR A 202 8.77 11.62 -5.28
N ILE A 203 7.95 12.59 -4.84
CA ILE A 203 8.26 13.46 -3.69
C ILE A 203 8.35 12.62 -2.41
N ALA A 204 7.39 11.71 -2.20
CA ALA A 204 7.40 10.81 -1.06
C ALA A 204 8.64 9.90 -1.08
N GLY A 205 8.91 9.22 -2.20
CA GLY A 205 10.05 8.32 -2.34
C GLY A 205 11.40 9.02 -2.17
N CYS A 206 11.56 10.24 -2.68
CA CYS A 206 12.78 11.04 -2.46
C CYS A 206 12.93 11.45 -0.99
N SER A 207 11.85 11.88 -0.33
CA SER A 207 11.88 12.22 1.10
C SER A 207 12.28 11.00 1.93
N THR A 208 11.66 9.85 1.70
CA THR A 208 12.00 8.59 2.37
C THR A 208 13.46 8.20 2.13
N TYR A 209 13.96 8.33 0.90
CA TYR A 209 15.36 8.03 0.59
C TYR A 209 16.32 8.90 1.42
N LEU A 210 16.04 10.20 1.54
CA LEU A 210 16.88 11.13 2.32
C LEU A 210 16.81 10.83 3.82
N ASP A 211 15.62 10.59 4.36
CA ASP A 211 15.43 10.23 5.77
C ASP A 211 16.19 8.94 6.13
N GLU A 212 16.11 7.93 5.27
CA GLU A 212 16.80 6.66 5.44
C GLU A 212 18.31 6.78 5.28
N GLN A 213 18.78 7.61 4.36
CA GLN A 213 20.20 7.92 4.22
C GLN A 213 20.75 8.62 5.46
N ASP A 214 20.02 9.59 6.01
CA ASP A 214 20.40 10.30 7.25
C ASP A 214 20.41 9.35 8.45
N ARG A 215 19.40 8.47 8.55
CA ARG A 215 19.28 7.45 9.62
C ARG A 215 20.42 6.45 9.58
N THR A 216 20.77 5.94 8.40
CA THR A 216 21.77 4.88 8.22
C THR A 216 23.20 5.40 8.08
N ARG A 217 23.37 6.69 7.74
CA ARG A 217 24.65 7.35 7.44
C ARG A 217 25.43 6.66 6.32
N LEU A 218 24.75 5.95 5.45
CA LEU A 218 25.37 5.32 4.30
C LEU A 218 25.80 6.37 3.28
N LEU A 219 26.95 6.13 2.65
CA LEU A 219 27.38 6.96 1.53
C LEU A 219 26.41 6.73 0.36
N PRO A 220 25.96 7.81 -0.31
CA PRO A 220 25.06 7.66 -1.43
C PRO A 220 25.76 6.88 -2.56
N GLN A 221 25.01 5.96 -3.16
CA GLN A 221 25.46 5.19 -4.30
C GLN A 221 24.60 5.55 -5.52
N TYR A 222 25.06 5.15 -6.70
CA TYR A 222 24.47 5.59 -7.97
C TYR A 222 24.02 4.41 -8.83
N GLY A 223 23.48 3.37 -8.20
CA GLY A 223 22.89 2.23 -8.89
C GLY A 223 21.66 2.61 -9.72
N GLY A 224 21.45 1.92 -10.84
CA GLY A 224 20.20 1.95 -11.59
C GLY A 224 19.32 0.73 -11.30
N ILE A 225 18.06 0.78 -11.72
CA ILE A 225 17.16 -0.38 -11.66
C ILE A 225 17.63 -1.42 -12.69
N GLY A 226 18.10 -2.57 -12.23
CA GLY A 226 18.48 -3.68 -13.12
C GLY A 226 17.26 -4.45 -13.64
N GLY A 227 17.34 -5.02 -14.85
CA GLY A 227 16.23 -5.77 -15.45
C GLY A 227 15.72 -6.97 -14.61
N ALA A 228 16.58 -7.54 -13.76
CA ALA A 228 16.19 -8.60 -12.83
C ALA A 228 15.27 -8.12 -11.69
N TYR A 229 15.15 -6.81 -11.46
CA TYR A 229 14.24 -6.24 -10.46
C TYR A 229 12.78 -6.55 -10.82
N PHE A 230 12.36 -6.21 -12.04
CA PHE A 230 10.98 -6.43 -12.51
C PHE A 230 10.60 -7.92 -12.55
N ALA A 231 11.54 -8.80 -12.92
CA ALA A 231 11.31 -10.24 -12.91
C ALA A 231 11.07 -10.80 -11.49
N ARG A 232 11.69 -10.21 -10.46
CA ARG A 232 11.40 -10.56 -9.05
C ARG A 232 10.13 -9.88 -8.55
N LEU A 233 9.84 -8.68 -9.00
CA LEU A 233 8.65 -7.95 -8.58
C LEU A 233 7.37 -8.59 -9.10
N CYS A 234 7.27 -8.77 -10.41
CA CYS A 234 6.01 -9.06 -11.11
C CYS A 234 5.71 -10.54 -11.18
N VAL A 235 5.37 -11.07 -10.00
CA VAL A 235 5.01 -12.46 -9.77
C VAL A 235 3.61 -12.51 -9.16
N LEU A 236 2.70 -13.22 -9.83
CA LEU A 236 1.34 -13.48 -9.38
C LEU A 236 1.34 -14.30 -8.07
N PRO A 237 0.24 -14.30 -7.30
CA PRO A 237 0.22 -14.98 -6.01
C PRO A 237 0.34 -16.52 -6.08
N ASP A 238 0.15 -17.11 -7.25
CA ASP A 238 0.38 -18.53 -7.54
C ASP A 238 1.86 -18.85 -7.88
N GLY A 239 2.72 -17.83 -7.95
CA GLY A 239 4.13 -17.93 -8.28
C GLY A 239 4.45 -17.78 -9.77
N SER A 240 3.46 -17.70 -10.65
CA SER A 240 3.69 -17.41 -12.08
C SER A 240 4.05 -15.95 -12.31
N GLY A 241 4.82 -15.64 -13.36
CA GLY A 241 5.18 -14.26 -13.71
C GLY A 241 4.12 -13.58 -14.56
N TYR A 242 4.04 -12.25 -14.51
CA TYR A 242 3.33 -11.45 -15.50
C TYR A 242 4.25 -10.41 -16.15
N PRO A 243 4.04 -10.05 -17.43
CA PRO A 243 4.88 -9.05 -18.09
C PRO A 243 4.74 -7.70 -17.39
N CYS A 244 5.85 -7.18 -16.89
CA CYS A 244 5.92 -5.81 -16.42
C CYS A 244 7.28 -5.22 -16.73
N ALA A 245 7.27 -3.93 -17.01
CA ALA A 245 8.42 -3.07 -17.09
C ALA A 245 7.93 -1.66 -16.82
N GLU A 246 8.83 -0.78 -16.43
CA GLU A 246 8.49 0.64 -16.45
C GLU A 246 8.22 1.08 -17.89
N PRO A 247 7.03 1.65 -18.17
CA PRO A 247 6.75 2.16 -19.49
C PRO A 247 7.63 3.38 -19.79
N PRO A 248 7.84 3.73 -21.08
CA PRO A 248 8.41 5.02 -21.43
C PRO A 248 7.60 6.13 -20.74
N LEU A 249 8.30 7.02 -20.03
CA LEU A 249 7.69 8.20 -19.41
C LEU A 249 7.94 9.37 -20.38
N ASP A 250 6.85 10.01 -20.81
CA ASP A 250 6.88 11.20 -21.66
C ASP A 250 7.27 12.48 -20.89
#